data_AF-A0A7J7PUT7-F1
#
_entry.id   AF-A0A7J7PUT7-F1
#
_cell.length_a   1.000
_cell.length_b   1.000
_cell.length_c   1.000
_cell.angle_alpha   90.00
_cell.angle_beta   90.00
_cell.angle_gamma   90.00
#
_symmetry.space_group_name_H-M   'P 1'
#
loop_
_entity.id
_entity.type
_entity.pdbx_description
1 polymer ?
#
loop_
_entity_poly.entity_id
_entity_poly.type
_entity_poly.pdbx_seq_one_letter_code
_entity_poly.pdbx_strand_id
1 'polypeptide(L)'
;MRCATDALEAVPLALAENSGLPSIESLTAVKARQLAESNPHLGIDCNDTGTNDMQQQNVFETLIGKRQQLFLATQVVCKMILKIDDIIQPSQYD
;
A
#
# COMPACT_ATOMS: atom_id res chain seq x y z
N MET A 1 -8.40 -11.90 8.17
CA MET A 1 -7.50 -11.46 7.06
C MET A 1 -8.04 -10.28 6.27
N ARG A 2 -9.36 -10.04 6.17
CA ARG A 2 -9.95 -8.88 5.46
C ARG A 2 -9.25 -7.53 5.71
N CYS A 3 -9.05 -7.15 6.98
CA CYS A 3 -8.43 -5.87 7.34
C CYS A 3 -6.99 -5.69 6.82
N ALA A 4 -6.24 -6.79 6.66
CA ALA A 4 -4.89 -6.73 6.12
C ALA A 4 -4.91 -6.53 4.60
N THR A 5 -5.89 -7.12 3.91
CA THR A 5 -6.12 -6.93 2.47
C THR A 5 -6.56 -5.50 2.20
N ASP A 6 -7.50 -4.97 2.98
CA ASP A 6 -8.00 -3.60 2.85
C ASP A 6 -6.87 -2.57 3.12
N ALA A 7 -6.00 -2.84 4.09
CA ALA A 7 -4.86 -1.97 4.39
C ALA A 7 -3.80 -1.94 3.26
N LEU A 8 -3.68 -3.01 2.47
CA LEU A 8 -2.75 -3.03 1.32
C LEU A 8 -3.25 -2.17 0.15
N GLU A 9 -4.56 -1.92 0.06
CA GLU A 9 -5.13 -1.01 -0.95
C GLU A 9 -4.80 0.47 -0.67
N ALA A 10 -4.40 0.81 0.55
CA ALA A 10 -4.02 2.18 0.92
C ALA A 10 -2.74 2.67 0.23
N VAL A 11 -1.79 1.77 -0.07
CA VAL A 11 -0.54 2.13 -0.76
C VAL A 11 -0.82 2.63 -2.19
N PRO A 12 -1.48 1.86 -3.07
CA PRO A 12 -1.82 2.34 -4.41
C PRO A 12 -2.76 3.55 -4.39
N LEU A 13 -3.67 3.65 -3.42
CA LEU A 13 -4.53 4.82 -3.26
C LEU A 13 -3.70 6.09 -3.03
N ALA A 14 -2.75 6.05 -2.09
CA ALA A 14 -1.88 7.19 -1.78
C ALA A 14 -0.99 7.57 -2.96
N LEU A 15 -0.51 6.60 -3.74
CA LEU A 15 0.25 6.86 -4.98
C LEU A 15 -0.61 7.61 -6.01
N ALA A 16 -1.84 7.15 -6.26
CA ALA A 16 -2.74 7.83 -7.19
C ALA A 16 -3.13 9.24 -6.72
N GLU A 17 -3.38 9.43 -5.42
CA GLU A 17 -3.65 10.74 -4.84
C GLU A 17 -2.47 11.70 -5.01
N ASN A 18 -1.24 11.23 -4.76
CA ASN A 18 -0.04 12.03 -4.95
C ASN A 18 0.21 12.40 -6.43
N SER A 19 -0.23 11.55 -7.35
CA SER A 19 -0.18 11.81 -8.80
C SER A 19 -1.36 12.64 -9.32
N GLY A 20 -2.34 12.99 -8.48
CA GLY A 20 -3.51 13.76 -8.90
C GLY A 20 -4.51 13.00 -9.78
N LEU A 21 -4.37 11.68 -9.88
CA LEU A 21 -5.29 10.80 -10.61
C LEU A 21 -6.50 10.42 -9.73
N PRO A 22 -7.67 10.11 -10.32
CA PRO A 22 -8.82 9.60 -9.57
C PRO A 22 -8.49 8.23 -8.96
N SER A 23 -8.12 8.23 -7.69
CA SER A 23 -7.60 7.07 -6.97
C SER A 23 -8.56 5.87 -6.98
N ILE A 24 -9.87 6.12 -6.91
CA ILE A 24 -10.90 5.08 -6.93
C ILE A 24 -11.03 4.40 -8.30
N GLU A 25 -10.95 5.17 -9.39
CA GLU A 25 -11.14 4.68 -10.76
C GLU A 25 -9.90 3.91 -11.21
N SER A 26 -8.72 4.47 -10.98
CA SER A 26 -7.44 3.85 -11.29
C SER A 26 -7.25 2.52 -10.56
N LEU A 27 -7.59 2.45 -9.26
CA LEU A 27 -7.46 1.22 -8.48
C LEU A 27 -8.44 0.14 -8.96
N THR A 28 -9.67 0.52 -9.29
CA THR A 28 -10.68 -0.41 -9.83
C THR A 28 -10.28 -0.93 -11.22
N ALA A 29 -9.77 -0.05 -12.09
CA ALA A 29 -9.28 -0.40 -13.42
C ALA A 29 -8.09 -1.36 -13.36
N VAL A 30 -7.10 -1.08 -12.50
CA VAL A 30 -5.92 -1.96 -12.32
C VAL A 30 -6.36 -3.31 -11.76
N LYS A 31 -7.26 -3.36 -10.78
CA LYS A 31 -7.77 -4.61 -10.19
C LYS A 31 -8.53 -5.46 -11.21
N ALA A 32 -9.36 -4.84 -12.05
CA ALA A 32 -10.06 -5.53 -13.14
C ALA A 32 -9.10 -6.12 -14.18
N ARG A 33 -8.06 -5.36 -14.57
CA ARG A 33 -7.04 -5.84 -15.52
C ARG A 33 -6.16 -6.94 -14.94
N GLN A 34 -5.77 -6.83 -13.66
CA GLN A 34 -5.05 -7.90 -12.96
C GLN A 34 -5.84 -9.20 -12.92
N LEU A 35 -7.17 -9.14 -12.72
CA LEU A 35 -8.03 -10.32 -12.74
C LEU A 35 -8.15 -10.93 -14.14
N ALA A 36 -8.22 -10.09 -15.18
CA ALA A 36 -8.39 -10.53 -16.56
C ALA A 36 -7.11 -11.12 -17.18
N GLU A 37 -5.96 -10.49 -16.92
CA GLU A 37 -4.67 -10.87 -17.52
C GLU A 37 -3.85 -11.80 -16.61
N SER A 38 -4.27 -11.99 -15.34
CA SER A 38 -3.53 -12.72 -14.30
C SER A 38 -2.07 -12.25 -14.14
N ASN A 39 -1.77 -11.03 -14.58
CA ASN A 39 -0.42 -10.47 -14.60
C ASN A 39 -0.18 -9.61 -13.34
N PRO A 40 0.79 -9.99 -12.48
CA PRO A 40 1.10 -9.25 -11.26
C PRO A 40 1.88 -7.94 -11.49
N HIS A 41 2.35 -7.68 -12.71
CA HIS A 41 3.18 -6.51 -13.03
C HIS A 41 2.39 -5.23 -13.32
N LEU A 42 1.06 -5.31 -13.31
CA LEU A 42 0.18 -4.15 -13.47
C LEU A 42 0.19 -3.29 -12.21
N GLY A 43 0.49 -1.99 -12.38
CA GLY A 43 0.56 -1.00 -11.32
C GLY A 43 -0.14 0.31 -11.70
N ILE A 44 0.05 1.32 -10.84
CA ILE A 44 -0.47 2.68 -11.06
C ILE A 44 0.62 3.51 -11.71
N ASP A 45 0.31 4.04 -12.89
CA ASP A 45 1.17 5.01 -13.56
C ASP A 45 1.13 6.34 -12.81
N CYS A 46 2.29 6.77 -12.34
CA CYS A 46 2.44 8.03 -11.61
C CYS A 46 3.01 9.15 -12.50
N ASN A 47 3.39 8.86 -13.74
CA ASN A 47 4.12 9.74 -14.64
C ASN A 47 3.37 10.02 -15.95
N ASP A 48 2.06 9.74 -15.99
CA ASP A 48 1.16 9.94 -17.13
C ASP A 48 1.68 9.37 -18.47
N THR A 49 2.41 8.25 -18.41
CA THR A 49 2.91 7.54 -19.60
C THR A 49 1.85 6.67 -20.29
N GLY A 50 0.63 6.63 -19.77
CA GLY A 50 -0.53 5.96 -20.37
C GLY A 50 -0.43 4.43 -20.42
N THR A 51 0.57 3.87 -19.72
CA THR A 51 0.82 2.43 -19.62
C THR A 51 0.61 2.00 -18.17
N ASN A 52 0.08 0.81 -17.92
CA ASN A 52 -0.08 0.31 -16.54
C ASN A 52 0.98 -0.76 -16.18
N ASP A 53 1.87 -1.07 -17.12
CA ASP A 53 2.88 -2.12 -16.96
C ASP A 53 4.14 -1.53 -16.32
N MET A 54 4.39 -1.93 -15.07
CA MET A 54 5.56 -1.46 -14.30
C MET A 54 6.88 -1.97 -14.88
N GLN A 55 6.86 -3.09 -15.62
CA GLN A 55 8.04 -3.61 -16.30
C GLN A 55 8.45 -2.71 -17.47
N GLN A 56 7.48 -2.22 -18.24
CA GLN A 56 7.72 -1.29 -19.34
C GLN A 56 8.14 0.09 -18.85
N GLN A 57 7.64 0.50 -17.68
CA GLN A 57 8.01 1.75 -17.03
C GLN A 57 9.32 1.69 -16.25
N ASN A 58 10.01 0.55 -16.26
CA ASN A 58 11.25 0.32 -15.52
C ASN A 58 11.16 0.59 -14.02
N VAL A 59 9.95 0.46 -13.44
CA VAL A 59 9.71 0.64 -12.01
C VAL A 59 9.88 -0.72 -11.33
N PHE A 60 11.09 -0.97 -10.81
CA PHE A 60 11.41 -2.19 -10.08
C PHE A 60 11.82 -1.89 -8.64
N GLU A 61 11.32 -2.68 -7.72
CA GLU A 61 11.74 -2.70 -6.32
C GLU A 61 12.39 -4.04 -6.00
N THR A 62 13.35 -4.06 -5.08
CA THR A 62 13.96 -5.32 -4.64
C THR A 62 12.96 -6.14 -3.82
N LEU A 63 12.86 -7.44 -4.08
CA LEU A 63 11.97 -8.35 -3.35
C LEU A 63 12.27 -8.33 -1.84
N ILE A 64 13.55 -8.23 -1.47
CA ILE A 64 14.00 -8.15 -0.08
C ILE A 64 13.47 -6.87 0.58
N GLY A 65 13.53 -5.73 -0.12
CA GLY A 65 12.99 -4.46 0.36
C GLY A 65 11.49 -4.57 0.66
N LYS A 66 10.71 -5.10 -0.28
CA LYS A 66 9.26 -5.24 -0.11
C LYS A 66 8.87 -6.18 1.03
N ARG A 67 9.59 -7.30 1.16
CA ARG A 67 9.38 -8.25 2.26
C ARG A 67 9.68 -7.61 3.61
N GLN A 68 10.76 -6.83 3.70
CA GLN A 68 11.15 -6.17 4.95
C GLN A 68 10.16 -5.07 5.34
N GLN A 69 9.65 -4.29 4.38
CA GLN A 69 8.62 -3.27 4.63
C GLN A 69 7.36 -3.89 5.25
N LEU A 70 6.85 -4.99 4.68
CA LEU A 70 5.67 -5.68 5.22
C LEU A 70 5.93 -6.30 6.60
N PHE A 71 7.11 -6.86 6.80
CA PHE A 71 7.49 -7.45 8.09
C PHE A 71 7.57 -6.40 9.19
N LEU A 72 8.21 -5.26 8.91
CA LEU A 72 8.34 -4.15 9.85
C LEU A 72 6.98 -3.53 10.18
N ALA A 73 6.13 -3.29 9.18
CA ALA A 73 4.78 -2.75 9.39
C ALA A 73 3.94 -3.65 10.31
N THR A 74 3.95 -4.96 10.05
CA THR A 74 3.22 -5.93 10.88
C THR A 74 3.81 -6.00 12.29
N GLN A 75 5.14 -5.93 12.43
CA GLN A 75 5.80 -5.95 13.72
C GLN A 75 5.43 -4.74 14.58
N VAL A 76 5.46 -3.53 14.02
CA VAL A 76 5.11 -2.31 14.78
C VAL A 76 3.67 -2.39 15.29
N VAL A 77 2.71 -2.71 14.41
CA VAL A 77 1.29 -2.76 14.79
C VAL A 77 1.01 -3.91 15.76
N CYS A 78 1.39 -5.13 15.43
CA CYS A 78 1.01 -6.31 16.22
C CYS A 78 1.86 -6.54 17.47
N LYS A 79 3.15 -6.15 17.48
CA LYS A 79 4.05 -6.44 18.62
C LYS A 79 4.26 -5.26 19.55
N MET A 80 4.13 -4.02 19.06
CA MET A 80 4.30 -2.83 19.89
C MET A 80 2.96 -2.20 20.22
N ILE A 81 2.20 -1.76 19.22
CA ILE A 81 1.00 -0.92 19.45
C ILE A 81 -0.14 -1.73 20.07
N LEU A 82 -0.59 -2.80 19.42
CA LEU A 82 -1.70 -3.64 19.92
C LEU A 82 -1.36 -4.43 21.18
N LYS A 83 -0.08 -4.44 21.59
CA LYS A 83 0.37 -5.10 22.83
C LYS A 83 0.29 -4.16 24.04
N ILE A 84 0.22 -2.84 23.81
CA ILE A 84 0.04 -1.87 24.90
C ILE A 84 -1.43 -1.90 25.28
N ASP A 85 -1.73 -2.51 26.42
CA ASP A 85 -3.09 -2.64 26.96
C ASP A 85 -3.46 -1.45 27.85
N ASP A 86 -2.48 -0.85 28.54
CA ASP A 86 -2.68 0.26 29.48
C ASP A 86 -1.90 1.51 29.07
N ILE A 87 -2.59 2.64 29.05
CA ILE A 87 -2.02 3.97 28.84
C ILE A 87 -2.13 4.74 30.15
N ILE A 88 -1.04 4.82 30.90
CA ILE A 88 -0.98 5.63 32.12
C ILE A 88 -0.51 7.04 31.73
N GLN A 89 -1.43 8.00 31.69
CA GLN A 89 -1.07 9.42 31.62
C GLN A 89 -0.82 9.94 33.04
N PRO A 90 0.36 10.50 33.36
CA PRO A 90 0.54 11.21 34.62
C PRO A 90 -0.40 12.42 34.58
N SER A 91 -1.29 12.52 35.56
CA SER A 91 -2.13 13.69 35.76
C SER A 91 -1.24 14.92 35.83
N GLN A 92 -1.32 15.77 34.79
CA GLN A 92 -0.82 17.13 34.82
C GLN A 92 -1.46 17.78 36.06
N TYR A 93 -0.65 18.02 37.09
CA TYR A 93 -0.96 19.05 38.07
C TYR A 93 -0.84 20.38 37.33
N ASP A 94 -1.90 21.19 37.40
CA ASP A 94 -1.99 22.55 36.86
C ASP A 94 -0.76 23.42 37.17
#